data_AF-A0A6N6LJA9-F1
#
_entry.id   AF-A0A6N6LJA9-F1
#
_cell.length_a   1.000
_cell.length_b   1.000
_cell.length_c   1.000
_cell.angle_alpha   90.00
_cell.angle_beta   90.00
_cell.angle_gamma   90.00
#
_symmetry.space_group_name_H-M   'P 1'
#
loop_
_entity.id
_entity.type
_entity.pdbx_description
1 polymer ?
#
loop_
_entity_poly.entity_id
_entity_poly.type
_entity_poly.pdbx_seq_one_letter_code
_entity_poly.pdbx_strand_id
1 'polypeptide(L)' 'MDLQIQKCIDLLNRYKDELTYEQYKQNLSIIGNSAIEGMYLDEEDIFDLIRIDRGEDSEDIMNEKLRAWGVK' A
#
# COMPACT_ATOMS: atom_id res chain seq x y z
N MET A 1 18.28 -2.69 9.44
CA MET A 1 17.02 -2.47 8.69
C MET A 1 16.07 -3.57 9.10
N ASP A 2 14.87 -3.22 9.53
CA ASP A 2 13.86 -4.17 9.98
C ASP A 2 13.44 -5.09 8.81
N LEU A 3 13.43 -6.40 9.05
CA LEU A 3 13.09 -7.41 8.04
C LEU A 3 11.67 -7.22 7.50
N GLN A 4 10.74 -6.72 8.31
CA GLN A 4 9.36 -6.51 7.89
C GLN A 4 9.22 -5.28 6.98
N ILE A 5 9.97 -4.20 7.25
CA ILE A 5 10.03 -3.03 6.36
C ILE A 5 10.59 -3.44 5.00
N GLN A 6 11.65 -4.26 4.98
CA GLN A 6 12.24 -4.71 3.72
C GLN A 6 11.23 -5.50 2.88
N LYS A 7 10.40 -6.36 3.49
CA LYS A 7 9.35 -7.08 2.77
C LYS A 7 8.30 -6.15 2.15
N CYS A 8 7.89 -5.10 2.87
CA CYS A 8 6.97 -4.09 2.35
C CYS A 8 7.57 -3.40 1.11
N ILE A 9 8.86 -3.03 1.19
CA ILE A 9 9.60 -2.41 0.09
C ILE A 9 9.76 -3.38 -1.10
N ASP A 10 10.03 -4.65 -0.83
CA ASP A 10 10.15 -5.69 -1.87
C ASP A 10 8.82 -5.92 -2.59
N LEU A 11 7.69 -5.83 -1.88
CA LEU A 11 6.35 -5.87 -2.48
C LEU A 11 6.11 -4.64 -3.37
N LEU A 12 6.37 -3.43 -2.87
CA LEU A 12 6.25 -2.20 -3.65
C LEU A 12 7.14 -2.22 -4.91
N ASN A 13 8.35 -2.75 -4.80
CA ASN A 13 9.29 -2.86 -5.92
C ASN A 13 8.77 -3.69 -7.10
N ARG A 14 7.83 -4.63 -6.87
CA ARG A 14 7.20 -5.41 -7.95
C ARG A 14 6.38 -4.54 -8.90
N TYR A 15 5.92 -3.39 -8.44
CA TYR A 15 5.09 -2.44 -9.20
C TYR A 15 5.86 -1.18 -9.63
N LYS A 16 7.17 -1.12 -9.38
CA LYS A 16 7.98 0.09 -9.59
C LYS A 16 7.91 0.64 -11.00
N ASP A 17 7.84 -0.23 -12.00
CA ASP A 17 7.77 0.16 -13.42
C ASP A 17 6.40 0.72 -13.82
N GLU A 18 5.38 0.56 -12.97
CA GLU A 18 4.03 1.07 -13.17
C GLU A 18 3.79 2.42 -12.46
N LEU A 19 4.73 2.82 -11.61
CA LEU A 19 4.63 4.02 -10.78
C LEU A 19 5.50 5.14 -11.34
N THR A 20 5.01 6.37 -11.21
CA THR A 20 5.89 7.52 -11.31
C THR A 20 6.85 7.56 -10.12
N TYR A 21 7.97 8.27 -10.28
CA TYR A 21 8.93 8.45 -9.20
C TYR A 21 8.29 9.05 -7.93
N GLU A 22 7.36 10.00 -8.08
CA GLU A 22 6.70 10.63 -6.95
C GLU A 22 5.72 9.68 -6.25
N GLN A 23 4.96 8.87 -6.99
CA GLN A 23 4.08 7.85 -6.42
C GLN A 23 4.88 6.79 -5.66
N TYR A 24 5.97 6.29 -6.25
CA TYR A 24 6.86 5.36 -5.57
C TYR A 24 7.43 5.94 -4.27
N LYS A 25 7.86 7.20 -4.30
CA LYS A 25 8.38 7.90 -3.10
C LYS A 25 7.29 8.15 -2.05
N GLN A 26 6.08 8.48 -2.47
CA GLN A 26 4.92 8.61 -1.58
C GLN A 26 4.63 7.27 -0.90
N ASN A 27 4.60 6.16 -1.63
CA ASN A 27 4.35 4.83 -1.06
C ASN A 27 5.47 4.39 -0.11
N LEU A 28 6.74 4.72 -0.40
CA LEU A 28 7.82 4.53 0.57
C LEU A 28 7.61 5.33 1.87
N SER A 29 7.09 6.55 1.78
CA SER A 29 6.75 7.37 2.95
C SER A 29 5.65 6.74 3.78
N ILE A 30 4.61 6.19 3.14
CA ILE A 30 3.51 5.47 3.80
C ILE A 30 4.06 4.24 4.54
N ILE A 31 4.85 3.39 3.88
CA ILE A 31 5.50 2.22 4.49
C ILE A 31 6.33 2.64 5.71
N GLY A 32 7.12 3.72 5.59
CA GLY A 32 7.95 4.23 6.67
C GLY A 32 7.15 4.73 7.87
N ASN A 33 6.08 5.48 7.63
CA ASN A 33 5.20 6.01 8.67
C ASN A 33 4.48 4.88 9.41
N SER A 34 3.93 3.89 8.70
CA SER A 34 3.33 2.71 9.32
C SER A 34 4.33 1.94 10.19
N ALA A 35 5.57 1.79 9.71
CA ALA A 35 6.61 1.09 10.47
C ALA A 35 7.03 1.83 11.76
N ILE A 36 7.00 3.17 11.77
CA ILE A 36 7.21 3.97 13.01
C ILE A 36 6.13 3.63 14.05
N GLU A 37 4.91 3.35 13.60
CA GLU A 37 3.79 2.92 14.45
C GLU A 37 3.80 1.42 14.77
N GLY A 38 4.82 0.67 14.32
CA GLY A 38 4.91 -0.78 14.50
C GLY A 38 3.93 -1.57 13.63
N MET A 39 3.39 -0.95 12.58
CA MET A 39 2.49 -1.56 11.59
C MET A 39 3.27 -1.86 10.30
N TYR A 40 2.94 -2.99 9.66
CA TYR A 40 3.57 -3.40 8.42
C TYR A 40 2.49 -3.78 7.41
N LEU A 41 2.57 -3.17 6.23
CA LEU A 41 1.63 -3.38 5.14
C LEU A 41 1.84 -4.77 4.54
N ASP A 42 0.75 -5.46 4.23
CA ASP A 42 0.78 -6.73 3.52
C ASP A 42 0.67 -6.54 2.00
N GLU A 43 0.50 -7.64 1.25
CA GLU A 43 0.40 -7.59 -0.21
C GLU A 43 -0.89 -6.92 -0.70
N GLU A 44 -2.00 -7.07 0.02
CA GLU A 44 -3.27 -6.43 -0.32
C GLU A 44 -3.20 -4.93 -0.06
N ASP A 45 -2.62 -4.52 1.06
CA ASP A 45 -2.44 -3.11 1.38
C ASP A 45 -1.55 -2.40 0.35
N ILE A 46 -0.43 -3.03 -0.04
CA ILE A 46 0.43 -2.48 -1.10
C ILE A 46 -0.33 -2.42 -2.42
N PHE A 47 -1.09 -3.46 -2.78
CA PHE A 47 -1.87 -3.47 -4.01
C PHE A 47 -2.92 -2.34 -4.03
N ASP A 48 -3.60 -2.07 -2.92
CA ASP A 48 -4.57 -0.98 -2.81
C ASP A 48 -3.92 0.40 -3.02
N LEU A 49 -2.70 0.61 -2.51
CA LEU A 49 -1.93 1.84 -2.81
C LEU A 49 -1.69 1.99 -4.32
N ILE A 50 -1.35 0.89 -5.01
CA ILE A 50 -1.15 0.90 -6.47
C ILE A 50 -2.46 1.18 -7.21
N ARG A 51 -3.60 0.63 -6.77
CA ARG A 51 -4.93 0.91 -7.34
C ARG A 51 -5.25 2.41 -7.26
N ILE A 52 -5.01 3.02 -6.11
CA ILE A 52 -5.18 4.47 -5.91
C ILE A 52 -4.26 5.26 -6.84
N ASP A 53 -2.99 4.87 -6.97
CA ASP A 53 -2.04 5.51 -7.89
C ASP A 53 -2.44 5.38 -9.37
N ARG A 54 -3.19 4.33 -9.73
CA ARG A 54 -3.78 4.15 -11.07
C ARG A 54 -5.08 4.95 -11.27
N GLY A 55 -5.55 5.65 -10.25
CA GLY A 55 -6.72 6.51 -10.29
C GLY A 55 -8.04 5.82 -9.91
N GLU A 56 -7.99 4.64 -9.28
CA GLU A 56 -9.18 4.04 -8.67
C GLU A 56 -9.61 4.85 -7.44
N ASP A 57 -10.93 4.93 -7.22
CA ASP A 57 -11.49 5.70 -6.12
C ASP A 57 -11.25 4.98 -4.78
N SER A 58 -10.61 5.67 -3.84
CA SER A 58 -10.32 5.13 -2.51
C SER A 58 -11.57 4.77 -1.71
N GLU A 59 -12.70 5.45 -1.94
CA GLU A 59 -13.97 5.16 -1.28
C GLU A 59 -14.55 3.84 -1.78
N ASP A 60 -14.43 3.56 -3.08
CA ASP A 60 -14.85 2.27 -3.66
C ASP A 60 -14.00 1.12 -3.11
N ILE A 61 -12.67 1.29 -3.07
CA ILE A 61 -11.75 0.29 -2.49
C ILE A 61 -12.10 0.03 -1.02
N MET A 62 -12.32 1.09 -0.23
CA MET A 62 -12.70 0.95 1.17
C MET A 62 -14.05 0.23 1.34
N ASN A 63 -15.03 0.55 0.49
CA ASN A 63 -16.34 -0.10 0.49
C ASN A 63 -16.24 -1.58 0.12
N GLU A 64 -15.34 -1.97 -0.78
CA GLU A 64 -15.04 -3.37 -1.09
C GLU A 64 -14.49 -4.11 0.14
N LYS A 65 -13.53 -3.51 0.85
CA LYS A 65 -12.95 -4.10 2.08
C LYS A 65 -13.97 -4.24 3.20
N LEU A 66 -14.79 -3.19 3.44
CA LEU A 66 -15.86 -3.24 4.44
C LEU A 66 -16.86 -4.36 4.14
N ARG A 67 -17.26 -4.53 2.88
CA ARG A 67 -18.14 -5.62 2.45
C ARG A 67 -17.48 -6.99 2.64
N ALA A 68 -16.19 -7.13 2.29
CA ALA A 68 -15.45 -8.37 2.48
C ALA A 68 -15.34 -8.78 3.96
N TRP A 69 -15.26 -7.78 4.86
CA TRP A 69 -15.27 -7.98 6.31
C TRP A 69 -16.67 -8.14 6.92
N GLY A 70 -17.72 -8.09 6.10
CA GLY A 70 -19.12 -8.22 6.56
C GLY A 70 -19.62 -7.01 7.35
N VAL A 71 -18.92 -5.87 7.26
CA VAL A 71 -19.35 -4.60 7.84
C VAL A 71 -20.34 -3.94 6.87
N LYS A 72 -21.54 -3.64 7.36
CA LYS A 72 -22.62 -2.97 6.61
C LYS A 72 -22.68 -1.49 6.91
#